data_AF-A0A942M488-F1
#
_entry.id   AF-A0A942M488-F1
#
_cell.length_a   1.000
_cell.length_b   1.000
_cell.length_c   1.000
_cell.angle_alpha   90.00
_cell.angle_beta   90.00
_cell.angle_gamma   90.00
#
_symmetry.space_group_name_H-M   'P 1'
#
loop_
_entity.id
_entity.type
_entity.pdbx_description
1 polymer ?
#
loop_
_entity_poly.entity_id
_entity_poly.type
_entity_poly.pdbx_seq_one_letter_code
_entity_poly.pdbx_strand_id
1 'polypeptide(L)' 'GATLYATHSPCITCAKMLINAGIKRIVTKKPYPDTFAKKIFAEAEIKVEVVR' A
#
# COMPACT_ATOMS: atom_id res chain seq x y z
N GLY A 1 4.47 2.58 -13.90
CA GLY A 1 3.91 2.25 -12.58
C GLY A 1 3.63 0.76 -12.49
N ALA A 2 3.71 0.17 -11.31
CA ALA A 2 3.57 -1.27 -11.08
C ALA A 2 2.52 -1.61 -10.01
N THR A 3 2.21 -2.90 -9.85
CA THR A 3 1.26 -3.44 -8.85
C THR A 3 1.98 -4.36 -7.87
N LEU A 4 1.85 -4.09 -6.57
CA LEU A 4 2.35 -4.96 -5.49
C LEU A 4 1.26 -5.94 -5.05
N TYR A 5 1.59 -7.22 -4.97
CA TYR A 5 0.76 -8.24 -4.34
C TYR A 5 1.46 -8.72 -3.06
N ALA A 6 0.80 -8.63 -1.92
CA ALA A 6 1.39 -9.02 -0.64
C ALA A 6 0.34 -9.58 0.33
N THR A 7 0.67 -10.60 1.11
CA THR A 7 -0.29 -11.15 2.08
C THR A 7 -0.67 -10.12 3.15
N HIS A 8 0.30 -9.35 3.64
CA HIS A 8 0.09 -8.28 4.63
C HIS A 8 0.30 -6.93 3.96
N SER A 9 -0.53 -5.95 4.31
CA SER A 9 -0.35 -4.59 3.84
C SER A 9 0.99 -4.00 4.32
N PRO A 10 1.68 -3.23 3.47
CA PRO A 10 2.93 -2.56 3.82
C PRO A 10 2.75 -1.56 4.96
N CYS A 11 3.76 -1.45 5.84
CA CYS A 11 3.84 -0.44 6.89
C CYS A 11 4.23 0.95 6.30
N ILE A 12 4.32 1.99 7.14
CA ILE A 12 4.67 3.35 6.73
C ILE A 12 6.01 3.43 5.97
N THR A 13 7.04 2.75 6.47
CA THR A 13 8.37 2.79 5.83
C THR A 13 8.32 2.17 4.44
N CYS A 14 7.67 1.00 4.32
CA CYS A 14 7.43 0.38 3.02
C CYS A 14 6.57 1.27 2.12
N ALA A 15 5.56 1.96 2.66
CA ALA A 15 4.70 2.87 1.90
C ALA A 15 5.53 3.95 1.18
N LYS A 16 6.42 4.63 1.92
CA LYS A 16 7.31 5.65 1.36
C LYS A 16 8.20 5.09 0.25
N MET A 17 8.76 3.90 0.45
CA MET A 17 9.59 3.24 -0.57
C MET A 17 8.80 2.89 -1.83
N LEU A 18 7.56 2.39 -1.68
CA LEU A 18 6.70 2.01 -2.80
C LEU A 18 6.24 3.22 -3.61
N ILE A 19 5.97 4.35 -2.94
CA ILE A 19 5.66 5.63 -3.60
C ILE A 19 6.85 6.07 -4.46
N ASN A 20 8.06 6.09 -3.89
CA ASN A 20 9.28 6.46 -4.62
C ASN A 20 9.58 5.50 -5.78
N ALA A 21 9.25 4.21 -5.62
CA ALA A 21 9.37 3.21 -6.67
C ALA A 21 8.31 3.35 -7.79
N GLY A 22 7.34 4.27 -7.64
CA GLY A 22 6.29 4.50 -8.64
C GLY A 22 5.22 3.41 -8.68
N ILE A 23 4.98 2.72 -7.56
CA ILE A 23 3.87 1.77 -7.41
C ILE A 23 2.56 2.54 -7.45
N LYS A 24 1.56 2.02 -8.17
CA LYS A 24 0.24 2.65 -8.33
C LYS A 24 -0.90 1.83 -7.74
N ARG A 25 -0.66 0.54 -7.47
CA ARG A 25 -1.66 -0.37 -6.90
C ARG A 25 -1.04 -1.37 -5.95
N ILE A 26 -1.73 -1.64 -4.85
CA ILE A 26 -1.33 -2.61 -3.82
C ILE A 26 -2.53 -3.52 -3.58
N VAL A 27 -2.34 -4.84 -3.70
CA VAL A 27 -3.36 -5.85 -3.46
C VAL A 27 -2.91 -6.70 -2.29
N THR A 28 -3.70 -6.73 -1.21
CA THR A 28 -3.33 -7.43 0.02
C THR A 28 -4.42 -8.34 0.57
N LYS A 29 -4.07 -9.37 1.35
CA LYS A 29 -5.06 -10.22 2.02
C LYS A 29 -5.44 -9.69 3.40
N LYS A 30 -4.48 -9.11 4.11
CA LYS A 30 -4.65 -8.62 5.47
C LYS A 30 -4.32 -7.13 5.53
N PRO A 31 -5.25 -6.29 6.00
CA PRO A 31 -4.96 -4.89 6.24
C PRO A 31 -3.93 -4.78 7.36
N TYR A 32 -3.10 -3.74 7.28
CA TYR A 32 -2.19 -3.41 8.37
C TYR A 32 -3.01 -2.69 9.46
N PRO A 33 -2.78 -2.98 10.75
CA PRO A 33 -3.56 -2.38 11.84
C PRO A 33 -3.38 -0.86 11.94
N ASP A 34 -2.26 -0.35 11.44
CA ASP A 34 -1.98 1.09 11.41
C ASP A 34 -2.75 1.79 10.29
N THR A 35 -3.64 2.71 10.70
CA THR A 35 -4.45 3.52 9.78
C THR A 35 -3.64 4.62 9.08
N PHE A 36 -2.46 4.97 9.61
CA PHE A 36 -1.62 6.03 9.06
C PHE A 36 -1.01 5.65 7.71
N ALA A 37 -0.63 4.38 7.53
CA ALA A 37 -0.15 3.89 6.24
C ALA A 37 -1.19 4.09 5.13
N LYS A 38 -2.49 3.87 5.42
CA LYS A 38 -3.57 4.09 4.46
C LYS A 38 -3.71 5.56 4.05
N LYS A 39 -3.50 6.50 4.98
CA LYS A 39 -3.52 7.94 4.68
C LYS A 39 -2.41 8.32 3.70
N ILE A 40 -1.19 7.83 3.96
CA ILE A 40 -0.04 8.04 3.06
C ILE A 40 -0.34 7.49 1.65
N PHE A 41 -0.91 6.28 1.55
CA PHE A 41 -1.27 5.73 0.26
C PHE A 41 -2.35 6.54 -0.47
N ALA A 42 -3.34 7.07 0.27
CA ALA A 42 -4.38 7.92 -0.30
C ALA A 42 -3.82 9.26 -0.81
N GLU A 43 -2.95 9.91 -0.03
CA GLU A 43 -2.26 11.15 -0.42
C GLU A 43 -1.37 10.96 -1.66
N ALA A 44 -0.77 9.78 -1.81
CA ALA A 44 0.08 9.44 -2.96
C ALA A 44 -0.68 8.85 -4.16
N GLU A 45 -2.02 8.88 -4.12
CA GLU A 45 -2.91 8.32 -5.17
C GLU A 45 -2.62 6.84 -5.50
N ILE A 46 -2.23 6.06 -4.49
CA ILE A 46 -2.00 4.62 -4.61
C ILE A 46 -3.28 3.86 -4.25
N LYS A 47 -3.76 3.03 -5.19
CA LYS A 47 -4.96 2.21 -4.97
C LYS A 47 -4.62 0.99 -4.11
N VAL A 48 -5.19 0.89 -2.92
CA VAL A 48 -5.04 -0.27 -2.03
C VAL A 48 -6.31 -1.11 -2.04
N GLU A 49 -6.20 -2.38 -2.41
CA GLU A 49 -7.30 -3.35 -2.46
C GLU A 49 -7.03 -4.49 -1.47
N VAL A 50 -8.05 -4.86 -0.70
CA VAL A 50 -7.97 -6.03 0.20
C VAL A 50 -8.81 -7.16 -0.39
N VAL A 51 -8.16 -8.23 -0.81
CA VAL A 51 -8.79 -9.44 -1.33
C VAL A 51 -9.09 -10.40 -0.18
N ARG A 52 -10.32 -10.91 -0.12
CA ARG A 52 -10.74 -11.94 0.85
C ARG A 52 -10.19 -13.31 0.46
#